data_AF-A0A6L4AD65-F1
#
_entry.id   AF-A0A6L4AD65-F1
#
_cell.length_a   1.000
_cell.length_b   1.000
_cell.length_c   1.000
_cell.angle_alpha   90.00
_cell.angle_beta   90.00
_cell.angle_gamma   90.00
#
_symmetry.space_group_name_H-M   'P 1'
#
loop_
_entity.id
_entity.type
_entity.pdbx_description
1 polymer ?
#
loop_
_entity_poly.entity_id
_entity_poly.type
_entity_poly.pdbx_seq_one_letter_code
_entity_poly.pdbx_strand_id
1 'polypeptide(L)'
;WDSVDFAPPTPSDELVAQQGYCYISIHWVTAVAPGVVARSGEGYVILDLDGDGNEHTGWTAIYLHISSQDVVKAGTRVETGDKLGHPSCEGGYSTGTHLHFGRRYNGEWIPVMCDRCPKGVSVPPLVLSGWTVLGYPNAEYQGYMVNDKLGAERRANVGREDPINQISW
;
A
#
# COMPACT_ATOMS: atom_id res chain seq x y z
N TRP A 1 4.59 -1.07 -13.05
CA TRP A 1 4.82 -0.97 -11.60
C TRP A 1 3.52 -0.51 -11.00
N ASP A 2 2.97 -1.36 -10.14
CA ASP A 2 1.52 -1.41 -9.92
C ASP A 2 1.18 -1.13 -8.45
N SER A 3 2.17 -0.63 -7.73
CA SER A 3 2.15 -0.43 -6.29
C SER A 3 2.86 0.86 -5.89
N VAL A 4 2.57 1.28 -4.66
CA VAL A 4 3.17 2.41 -3.96
C VAL A 4 3.58 1.97 -2.56
N ASP A 5 4.73 2.45 -2.10
CA ASP A 5 5.29 2.09 -0.80
C ASP A 5 5.09 3.23 0.21
N PHE A 6 4.63 2.87 1.41
CA PHE A 6 4.46 3.81 2.53
C PHE A 6 5.29 3.35 3.73
N ALA A 7 6.28 4.16 4.10
CA ALA A 7 6.94 3.98 5.39
C ALA A 7 5.96 4.36 6.52
N PRO A 8 5.89 3.60 7.63
CA PRO A 8 5.15 4.05 8.80
C PRO A 8 5.80 5.31 9.40
N PRO A 9 5.14 5.99 10.35
CA PRO A 9 5.80 7.00 11.17
C PRO A 9 7.10 6.50 11.80
N THR A 10 8.00 7.43 12.12
CA THR A 10 9.35 7.12 12.63
C THR A 10 9.27 6.24 13.88
N PRO A 11 9.99 5.09 13.92
CA PRO A 11 10.02 4.22 15.09
C PRO A 11 10.83 4.87 16.21
N SER A 12 10.70 4.35 17.44
CA SER A 12 11.62 4.76 18.51
C SER A 12 13.03 4.22 18.25
N ASP A 13 14.05 4.94 18.72
CA ASP A 13 15.44 4.49 18.67
C ASP A 13 15.63 3.12 19.36
N GLU A 14 14.86 2.87 20.43
CA GLU A 14 14.84 1.58 21.13
C GLU A 14 14.36 0.43 20.23
N LEU A 15 13.28 0.65 19.48
CA LEU A 15 12.75 -0.35 18.56
C LEU A 15 13.74 -0.67 17.44
N VAL A 16 14.39 0.36 16.89
CA VAL A 16 15.44 0.19 15.87
C VAL A 16 16.67 -0.49 16.44
N ALA A 17 17.09 -0.16 17.67
CA ALA A 17 18.21 -0.84 18.33
C ALA A 17 17.93 -2.33 18.58
N GLN A 18 16.66 -2.68 18.85
CA GLN A 18 16.25 -4.05 19.13
C GLN A 18 16.04 -4.91 17.87
N GLN A 19 15.38 -4.37 16.84
CA GLN A 19 14.92 -5.13 15.67
C GLN A 19 15.63 -4.72 14.37
N GLY A 20 16.39 -3.63 14.37
CA GLY A 20 16.99 -3.05 13.18
C GLY A 20 15.99 -2.27 12.33
N TYR A 21 16.30 -2.09 11.04
CA TYR A 21 15.43 -1.38 10.08
C TYR A 21 14.23 -2.21 9.61
N CYS A 22 14.23 -3.50 9.95
CA CYS A 22 13.13 -4.41 9.71
C CYS A 22 12.47 -4.75 11.05
N TYR A 23 11.55 -3.89 11.47
CA TYR A 23 10.81 -4.00 12.72
C TYR A 23 9.31 -4.13 12.47
N ILE A 24 8.57 -4.61 13.47
CA ILE A 24 7.11 -4.57 13.48
C ILE A 24 6.67 -3.18 13.95
N SER A 25 6.02 -2.40 13.09
CA SER A 25 5.56 -1.06 13.47
C SER A 25 4.39 -1.11 14.44
N ILE A 26 4.38 -0.23 15.44
CA ILE A 26 3.24 -0.06 16.35
C ILE A 26 2.01 0.58 15.67
N HIS A 27 2.22 1.18 14.50
CA HIS A 27 1.17 1.81 13.71
C HIS A 27 0.42 0.78 12.87
N TRP A 28 -0.82 1.11 12.53
CA TRP A 28 -1.72 0.21 11.83
C TRP A 28 -1.78 0.54 10.35
N VAL A 29 -1.75 -0.49 9.51
CA VAL A 29 -2.33 -0.44 8.17
C VAL A 29 -3.85 -0.53 8.30
N THR A 30 -4.56 0.27 7.51
CA THR A 30 -6.03 0.33 7.53
C THR A 30 -6.64 0.03 6.17
N ALA A 31 -7.88 -0.45 6.18
CA ALA A 31 -8.62 -0.75 4.97
C ALA A 31 -8.89 0.54 4.17
N VAL A 32 -8.60 0.52 2.86
CA VAL A 32 -8.79 1.68 1.99
C VAL A 32 -10.24 1.83 1.52
N ALA A 33 -11.03 0.76 1.66
CA ALA A 33 -12.43 0.66 1.26
C ALA A 33 -13.12 -0.44 2.09
N PRO A 34 -14.46 -0.51 2.07
CA PRO A 34 -15.18 -1.65 2.63
C PRO A 34 -14.98 -2.90 1.77
N GLY A 35 -15.03 -4.08 2.40
CA GLY A 35 -14.90 -5.35 1.68
C GLY A 35 -14.80 -6.58 2.57
N VAL A 36 -14.37 -7.69 1.98
CA VAL A 36 -14.08 -8.96 2.67
C VAL A 36 -12.60 -9.27 2.53
N VAL A 37 -11.93 -9.64 3.62
CA VAL A 37 -10.54 -10.11 3.57
C VAL A 37 -10.51 -11.48 2.90
N ALA A 38 -10.19 -11.55 1.61
CA ALA A 38 -10.11 -12.79 0.84
C ALA A 38 -8.89 -13.64 1.26
N ARG A 39 -7.77 -12.98 1.57
CA ARG A 39 -6.55 -13.65 2.04
C ARG A 39 -5.87 -12.86 3.15
N SER A 40 -5.30 -13.57 4.12
CA SER A 40 -4.48 -12.99 5.17
C SER A 40 -3.42 -13.98 5.64
N GLY A 41 -2.21 -13.49 5.86
CA GLY A 41 -1.05 -14.28 6.28
C GLY A 41 0.08 -14.22 5.25
N GLU A 42 1.22 -14.83 5.59
CA GLU A 42 2.42 -14.87 4.74
C GLU A 42 2.88 -13.47 4.28
N GLY A 43 2.70 -12.44 5.12
CA GLY A 43 3.02 -11.07 4.78
C GLY A 43 1.97 -10.30 3.98
N TYR A 44 0.86 -10.95 3.61
CA TYR A 44 -0.20 -10.36 2.79
C TYR A 44 -1.51 -10.15 3.57
N VAL A 45 -2.22 -9.10 3.22
CA VAL A 45 -3.68 -8.98 3.35
C VAL A 45 -4.22 -8.65 1.96
N ILE A 46 -5.25 -9.35 1.52
CA ILE A 46 -5.96 -9.06 0.27
C ILE A 46 -7.42 -8.80 0.60
N LEU A 47 -7.85 -7.59 0.24
CA LEU A 47 -9.20 -7.11 0.44
C LEU A 47 -9.96 -7.21 -0.88
N ASP A 48 -10.98 -8.06 -0.90
CA ASP A 48 -11.95 -8.18 -1.97
C ASP A 48 -13.07 -7.13 -1.79
N LEU A 49 -13.28 -6.33 -2.83
CA LEU A 49 -14.22 -5.22 -2.83
C LEU A 49 -15.61 -5.58 -3.39
N ASP A 50 -15.78 -6.73 -4.05
CA ASP A 50 -17.11 -7.19 -4.49
C ASP A 50 -17.75 -8.18 -3.49
N GLY A 51 -16.94 -8.74 -2.59
CA GLY A 51 -17.38 -9.38 -1.36
C GLY A 51 -17.76 -10.85 -1.50
N ASP A 52 -17.39 -11.49 -2.62
CA ASP A 52 -17.58 -12.92 -2.86
C ASP A 52 -16.47 -13.79 -2.21
N GLY A 53 -15.41 -13.16 -1.70
CA GLY A 53 -14.29 -13.81 -1.02
C GLY A 53 -13.26 -14.41 -1.97
N ASN A 54 -13.33 -14.13 -3.27
CA ASN A 54 -12.42 -14.64 -4.28
C ASN A 54 -11.50 -13.54 -4.80
N GLU A 55 -10.20 -13.64 -4.51
CA GLU A 55 -9.23 -12.61 -4.91
C GLU A 55 -8.96 -12.50 -6.43
N HIS A 56 -9.56 -13.39 -7.23
CA HIS A 56 -9.44 -13.43 -8.69
C HIS A 56 -10.62 -12.78 -9.42
N THR A 57 -11.60 -12.25 -8.70
CA THR A 57 -12.77 -11.55 -9.24
C THR A 57 -12.81 -10.11 -8.75
N GLY A 58 -13.48 -9.26 -9.52
CA GLY A 58 -13.70 -7.87 -9.15
C GLY A 58 -12.41 -7.08 -8.91
N TRP A 59 -12.53 -6.03 -8.11
CA TRP A 59 -11.37 -5.27 -7.64
C TRP A 59 -10.87 -5.85 -6.34
N THR A 60 -9.55 -6.04 -6.24
CA THR A 60 -8.90 -6.36 -4.97
C THR A 60 -7.78 -5.37 -4.64
N ALA A 61 -7.69 -5.01 -3.36
CA ALA A 61 -6.61 -4.21 -2.81
C ALA A 61 -5.61 -5.13 -2.09
N ILE A 62 -4.32 -4.90 -2.33
CA ILE A 62 -3.23 -5.75 -1.86
C ILE A 62 -2.39 -4.96 -0.89
N TYR A 63 -2.17 -5.54 0.28
CA TYR A 63 -1.31 -5.04 1.32
C TYR A 63 -0.21 -6.07 1.55
N LEU A 64 1.03 -5.72 1.25
CA LEU A 64 2.19 -6.57 1.46
C LEU A 64 3.11 -5.96 2.53
N HIS A 65 3.92 -6.82 3.13
CA HIS A 65 4.75 -6.55 4.29
C HIS A 65 3.93 -6.26 5.54
N ILE A 66 2.91 -7.09 5.77
CA ILE A 66 2.10 -7.08 6.99
C ILE A 66 2.62 -8.14 7.95
N SER A 67 2.85 -7.78 9.21
CA SER A 67 3.28 -8.76 10.21
C SER A 67 2.22 -9.83 10.45
N SER A 68 2.64 -11.06 10.69
CA SER A 68 1.79 -12.12 11.24
C SER A 68 1.22 -11.79 12.62
N GLN A 69 1.81 -10.84 13.35
CA GLN A 69 1.28 -10.31 14.59
C GLN A 69 0.06 -9.41 14.33
N ASP A 70 -1.06 -9.72 15.01
CA ASP A 70 -2.29 -8.91 15.02
C ASP A 70 -2.90 -8.67 13.62
N VAL A 71 -2.57 -9.51 12.65
CA VAL A 71 -3.16 -9.45 11.31
C VAL A 71 -4.64 -9.86 11.32
N VAL A 72 -5.45 -9.12 10.58
CA VAL A 72 -6.87 -9.42 10.39
C VAL A 72 -7.07 -10.81 9.79
N LYS A 73 -8.12 -11.53 10.17
CA LYS A 73 -8.36 -12.90 9.67
C LYS A 73 -9.04 -12.88 8.30
N ALA A 74 -8.73 -13.86 7.45
CA ALA A 74 -9.50 -14.09 6.22
C ALA A 74 -10.99 -14.35 6.54
N GLY A 75 -11.88 -13.91 5.65
CA GLY A 75 -13.33 -13.91 5.82
C GLY A 75 -13.88 -12.74 6.65
N THR A 76 -13.02 -11.90 7.24
CA THR A 76 -13.47 -10.73 8.01
C THR A 76 -14.03 -9.67 7.07
N ARG A 77 -15.23 -9.15 7.38
CA ARG A 77 -15.77 -7.94 6.75
C ARG A 77 -15.17 -6.72 7.43
N VAL A 78 -14.72 -5.77 6.63
CA VAL A 78 -14.09 -4.53 7.11
C VAL A 78 -14.73 -3.33 6.42
N GLU A 79 -14.71 -2.19 7.11
CA GLU A 79 -15.05 -0.88 6.60
C GLU A 79 -13.78 -0.05 6.35
N THR A 80 -13.90 1.05 5.60
CA THR A 80 -12.79 1.99 5.42
C THR A 80 -12.24 2.46 6.77
N GLY A 81 -10.92 2.34 6.96
CA GLY A 81 -10.24 2.72 8.20
C GLY A 81 -10.10 1.60 9.23
N ASP A 82 -10.74 0.45 9.02
CA ASP A 82 -10.57 -0.70 9.91
C ASP A 82 -9.13 -1.23 9.86
N LYS A 83 -8.66 -1.72 11.01
CA LYS A 83 -7.30 -2.20 11.21
C LYS A 83 -7.07 -3.54 10.52
N LEU A 84 -6.04 -3.62 9.69
CA LEU A 84 -5.68 -4.83 8.94
C LEU A 84 -4.45 -5.55 9.50
N GLY A 85 -3.54 -4.83 10.14
CA GLY A 85 -2.32 -5.37 10.73
C GLY A 85 -1.23 -4.31 10.83
N HIS A 86 -0.01 -4.74 11.09
CA HIS A 86 1.15 -3.88 11.30
C HIS A 86 2.13 -3.95 10.13
N PRO A 87 2.65 -2.82 9.61
CA PRO A 87 3.78 -2.83 8.67
C PRO A 87 4.99 -3.60 9.24
N SER A 88 5.63 -4.39 8.40
CA SER A 88 6.80 -5.23 8.71
C SER A 88 7.68 -5.39 7.46
N CYS A 89 8.35 -6.53 7.30
CA CYS A 89 9.05 -6.94 6.08
C CYS A 89 8.61 -8.33 5.59
N GLU A 90 7.57 -8.91 6.19
CA GLU A 90 7.15 -10.29 5.89
C GLU A 90 6.64 -10.44 4.44
N GLY A 91 6.61 -11.66 3.90
CA GLY A 91 6.00 -11.98 2.61
C GLY A 91 6.84 -11.74 1.36
N GLY A 92 8.11 -11.34 1.50
CA GLY A 92 9.03 -11.17 0.38
C GLY A 92 10.35 -10.53 0.79
N TYR A 93 11.17 -10.17 -0.20
CA TYR A 93 12.36 -9.37 0.04
C TYR A 93 11.98 -7.93 0.38
N SER A 94 12.59 -7.37 1.43
CA SER A 94 12.42 -5.97 1.80
C SER A 94 13.69 -5.46 2.47
N THR A 95 14.04 -4.20 2.20
CA THR A 95 15.19 -3.52 2.80
C THR A 95 14.85 -2.83 4.13
N GLY A 96 13.57 -2.76 4.50
CA GLY A 96 13.11 -2.19 5.76
C GLY A 96 11.59 -2.08 5.88
N THR A 97 11.10 -1.74 7.05
CA THR A 97 9.66 -1.72 7.34
C THR A 97 8.90 -0.70 6.49
N HIS A 98 7.95 -1.18 5.70
CA HIS A 98 7.02 -0.38 4.91
C HIS A 98 5.75 -1.18 4.60
N LEU A 99 4.70 -0.50 4.16
CA LEU A 99 3.56 -1.10 3.47
C LEU A 99 3.83 -1.02 1.97
N HIS A 100 3.77 -2.16 1.28
CA HIS A 100 3.71 -2.20 -0.18
C HIS A 100 2.25 -2.37 -0.60
N PHE A 101 1.66 -1.32 -1.19
CA PHE A 101 0.22 -1.28 -1.50
C PHE A 101 -0.01 -1.27 -3.01
N GLY A 102 -0.89 -2.16 -3.49
CA GLY A 102 -1.26 -2.23 -4.90
C GLY A 102 -2.71 -2.70 -5.10
N ARG A 103 -3.10 -2.94 -6.35
CA ARG A 103 -4.45 -3.41 -6.68
C ARG A 103 -4.47 -4.32 -7.90
N ARG A 104 -5.49 -5.17 -7.96
CA ARG A 104 -5.80 -6.01 -9.11
C ARG A 104 -7.25 -5.82 -9.55
N TYR A 105 -7.51 -6.19 -10.80
CA TYR A 105 -8.86 -6.39 -11.33
C TYR A 105 -8.95 -7.76 -12.00
N ASN A 106 -9.87 -8.61 -11.54
CA ASN A 106 -10.00 -10.01 -11.97
C ASN A 106 -8.65 -10.78 -11.90
N GLY A 107 -7.90 -10.59 -10.82
CA GLY A 107 -6.59 -11.21 -10.60
C GLY A 107 -5.41 -10.58 -11.35
N GLU A 108 -5.65 -9.68 -12.30
CA GLU A 108 -4.58 -9.00 -13.06
C GLU A 108 -4.12 -7.72 -12.36
N TRP A 109 -2.81 -7.50 -12.26
CA TRP A 109 -2.27 -6.28 -11.66
C TRP A 109 -2.59 -5.05 -12.50
N ILE A 110 -3.07 -3.99 -11.84
CA ILE A 110 -3.42 -2.74 -12.52
C ILE A 110 -2.40 -1.65 -12.17
N PRO A 111 -1.64 -1.13 -13.15
CA PRO A 111 -0.62 -0.14 -12.89
C PRO A 111 -1.20 1.18 -12.37
N VAL A 112 -0.38 1.94 -11.63
CA VAL A 112 -0.73 3.32 -11.22
C VAL A 112 -0.70 4.28 -12.40
N MET A 113 0.15 4.00 -13.39
CA MET A 113 0.30 4.74 -14.63
C MET A 113 0.65 3.76 -15.76
N CYS A 114 0.08 3.97 -16.94
CA CYS A 114 0.40 3.14 -18.09
C CYS A 114 1.18 3.92 -19.16
N ASP A 115 2.50 4.03 -18.96
CA ASP A 115 3.43 4.66 -19.91
C ASP A 115 3.62 3.86 -21.20
N ARG A 116 3.41 2.53 -21.13
CA ARG A 116 3.54 1.58 -22.26
C ARG A 116 2.20 1.08 -22.80
N CYS A 117 1.08 1.62 -22.35
CA CYS A 117 -0.22 1.24 -22.88
C CYS A 117 -0.36 1.61 -24.36
N PRO A 118 -1.07 0.80 -25.17
CA PRO A 118 -1.46 1.21 -26.51
C PRO A 118 -2.21 2.54 -26.50
N LYS A 119 -2.04 3.32 -27.56
CA LYS A 119 -2.73 4.61 -27.69
C LYS A 119 -4.25 4.42 -27.56
N GLY A 120 -4.87 5.19 -26.67
CA GLY A 120 -6.30 5.12 -26.39
C GLY A 120 -6.68 4.16 -25.26
N VAL A 121 -5.72 3.41 -24.71
CA VAL A 121 -5.91 2.63 -23.48
C VAL A 121 -5.59 3.53 -22.28
N SER A 122 -6.54 3.68 -21.38
CA SER A 122 -6.37 4.35 -20.10
C SER A 122 -6.50 3.35 -18.97
N VAL A 123 -5.64 3.48 -17.96
CA VAL A 123 -5.81 2.77 -16.70
C VAL A 123 -6.55 3.66 -15.71
N PRO A 124 -7.49 3.12 -14.92
CA PRO A 124 -8.12 3.89 -13.85
C PRO A 124 -7.04 4.51 -12.95
N PRO A 125 -7.14 5.76 -12.51
CA PRO A 125 -6.13 6.33 -11.60
C PRO A 125 -6.16 5.62 -10.24
N LEU A 126 -5.02 5.51 -9.57
CA LEU A 126 -4.99 5.13 -8.15
C LEU A 126 -5.15 6.40 -7.31
N VAL A 127 -6.28 6.51 -6.62
CA VAL A 127 -6.61 7.66 -5.78
C VAL A 127 -6.83 7.21 -4.34
N LEU A 128 -6.03 7.74 -3.42
CA LEU A 128 -6.09 7.44 -1.99
C LEU A 128 -6.39 8.73 -1.22
N SER A 129 -7.61 8.88 -0.68
CA SER A 129 -8.02 10.09 0.05
C SER A 129 -7.77 11.40 -0.71
N GLY A 130 -7.96 11.38 -2.04
CA GLY A 130 -7.73 12.52 -2.93
C GLY A 130 -6.30 12.68 -3.45
N TRP A 131 -5.36 11.85 -2.99
CA TRP A 131 -4.00 11.78 -3.54
C TRP A 131 -3.99 10.86 -4.75
N THR A 132 -3.68 11.41 -5.93
CA THR A 132 -3.50 10.62 -7.16
C THR A 132 -2.04 10.17 -7.24
N VAL A 133 -1.82 8.87 -7.36
CA VAL A 133 -0.48 8.27 -7.47
C VAL A 133 -0.01 8.26 -8.92
N LEU A 134 1.22 8.73 -9.15
CA LEU A 134 1.83 8.88 -10.47
C LEU A 134 3.26 8.33 -10.44
N GLY A 135 3.66 7.66 -11.51
CA GLY A 135 5.04 7.22 -11.73
C GLY A 135 5.77 8.13 -12.72
N TYR A 136 7.09 7.98 -12.82
CA TYR A 136 7.84 8.51 -13.95
C TYR A 136 8.00 7.45 -15.06
N PRO A 137 7.96 7.82 -16.35
CA PRO A 137 8.11 6.87 -17.44
C PRO A 137 9.43 6.09 -17.35
N ASN A 138 9.36 4.77 -17.51
CA ASN A 138 10.51 3.86 -17.44
C ASN A 138 11.37 3.98 -16.16
N ALA A 139 10.80 4.42 -15.04
CA ALA A 139 11.53 4.60 -13.78
C ALA A 139 10.80 3.89 -12.63
N GLU A 140 11.22 2.65 -12.36
CA GLU A 140 10.74 1.87 -11.22
C GLU A 140 11.11 2.57 -9.90
N TYR A 141 10.25 2.48 -8.89
CA TYR A 141 10.42 3.11 -7.57
C TYR A 141 10.50 4.65 -7.57
N GLN A 142 10.28 5.30 -8.71
CA GLN A 142 10.32 6.75 -8.85
C GLN A 142 8.92 7.26 -9.22
N GLY A 143 8.39 8.15 -8.39
CA GLY A 143 7.04 8.67 -8.57
C GLY A 143 6.70 9.75 -7.57
N TYR A 144 5.45 10.16 -7.61
CA TYR A 144 4.91 11.20 -6.76
C TYR A 144 3.40 11.04 -6.61
N MET A 145 2.83 11.74 -5.64
CA MET A 145 1.41 11.87 -5.46
C MET A 145 1.02 13.33 -5.46
N VAL A 146 -0.12 13.64 -6.07
CA VAL A 146 -0.68 15.00 -6.12
C VAL A 146 -2.05 15.04 -5.46
N ASN A 147 -2.34 16.11 -4.75
CA ASN A 147 -3.65 16.40 -4.22
C ASN A 147 -4.05 17.82 -4.63
N ASP A 148 -4.87 17.91 -5.67
CA ASP A 148 -5.28 19.19 -6.26
C ASP A 148 -6.05 20.07 -5.28
N LYS A 149 -6.84 19.45 -4.39
CA LYS A 149 -7.62 20.18 -3.37
C LYS A 149 -6.72 20.83 -2.33
N LEU A 150 -5.60 20.19 -1.99
CA LEU A 150 -4.61 20.72 -1.05
C LEU A 150 -3.53 21.56 -1.74
N GLY A 151 -3.47 21.56 -3.08
CA GLY A 151 -2.37 22.17 -3.83
C GLY A 151 -1.00 21.57 -3.48
N ALA A 152 -0.97 20.27 -3.17
CA ALA A 152 0.20 19.62 -2.59
C ALA A 152 0.72 18.47 -3.46
N GLU A 153 2.04 18.30 -3.46
CA GLU A 153 2.76 17.19 -4.10
C GLU A 153 3.64 16.49 -3.05
N ARG A 154 3.73 15.16 -3.14
CA ARG A 154 4.67 14.34 -2.35
C ARG A 154 5.44 13.41 -3.26
N ARG A 155 6.76 13.36 -3.14
CA ARG A 155 7.62 12.53 -4.00
C ARG A 155 8.06 11.27 -3.27
N ALA A 156 8.15 10.17 -4.00
CA ALA A 156 8.88 9.01 -3.52
C ALA A 156 10.34 9.42 -3.31
N ASN A 157 10.83 9.29 -2.08
CA ASN A 157 12.21 9.56 -1.74
C ASN A 157 12.65 8.60 -0.63
N VAL A 158 13.94 8.29 -0.58
CA VAL A 158 14.52 7.46 0.47
C VAL A 158 14.59 8.27 1.77
N GLY A 159 14.21 7.63 2.89
CA GLY A 159 14.22 8.25 4.21
C GLY A 159 12.86 8.83 4.61
N ARG A 160 12.79 9.41 5.81
CA ARG A 160 11.53 9.89 6.43
C ARG A 160 11.57 11.36 6.85
N GLU A 161 12.74 11.98 6.78
CA GLU A 161 13.00 13.32 7.30
C GLU A 161 12.80 14.42 6.25
N ASP A 162 12.63 14.06 4.98
CA ASP A 162 12.44 15.02 3.91
C ASP A 162 10.97 15.44 3.82
N PRO A 163 10.62 16.72 4.04
CA PRO A 163 9.24 17.18 3.92
C PRO A 163 8.59 16.87 2.56
N ILE A 164 9.38 16.64 1.50
CA ILE A 164 8.86 16.29 0.18
C ILE A 164 8.16 14.93 0.14
N ASN A 165 8.45 14.01 1.07
CA ASN A 165 7.89 12.66 1.09
C ASN A 165 7.00 12.39 2.32
N GLN A 166 6.77 13.38 3.17
CA GLN A 166 5.96 13.24 4.39
C GLN A 166 4.47 13.42 4.12
N ILE A 167 3.67 12.42 4.46
CA ILE A 167 2.21 12.47 4.43
C ILE A 167 1.74 12.42 5.88
N SER A 168 1.77 13.56 6.56
CA SER A 168 1.24 13.71 7.91
C SER A 168 0.06 14.69 7.92
N TRP A 169 -0.91 14.39 8.78
CA TRP A 169 -2.04 15.24 9.14
C TRP A 169 -1.84 15.76 10.56
#